data_AF-A0A067F8Y5-F1
#
_entry.id   AF-A0A067F8Y5-F1
#
_cell.length_a   1.000
_cell.length_b   1.000
_cell.length_c   1.000
_cell.angle_alpha   90.00
_cell.angle_beta   90.00
_cell.angle_gamma   90.00
#
_symmetry.space_group_name_H-M   'P 1'
#
loop_
_entity.id
_entity.type
_entity.pdbx_description
1 polymer ?
#
loop_
_entity_poly.entity_id
_entity_poly.type
_entity_poly.pdbx_seq_one_letter_code
_entity_poly.pdbx_strand_id
1 'polypeptide(L)'
;MREEEKVKEKMNTQDYWLFKGIIVEVMSKAFADKGYCKQKGIVRKVIDKYHVLRADHDELETVIPQIEGLVIVNGAYQGSNARLLGVDNDKFCAKTKIEKGVNDGRVLNAIDYEDICKLA
;
A
#
# COMPACT_ATOMS: atom_id res chain seq x y z
N MET A 1 -6.13 3.76 -23.44
CA MET A 1 -6.43 3.19 -22.11
C MET A 1 -5.37 2.21 -21.61
N ARG A 2 -5.29 0.96 -22.10
CA ARG A 2 -4.31 -0.01 -21.56
C ARG A 2 -2.84 0.35 -21.83
N GLU A 3 -2.55 1.05 -22.93
CA GLU A 3 -1.19 1.56 -23.20
C GLU A 3 -0.83 2.81 -22.38
N GLU A 4 -1.79 3.69 -22.11
CA GLU A 4 -1.57 4.86 -21.24
C GLU A 4 -1.35 4.42 -19.79
N GLU A 5 -2.03 3.37 -19.33
CA GLU A 5 -1.77 2.71 -18.04
C GLU A 5 -0.37 2.12 -18.00
N LYS A 6 0.06 1.40 -19.04
CA LYS A 6 1.43 0.86 -19.11
C LYS A 6 2.51 1.94 -19.10
N VAL A 7 2.25 3.09 -19.72
CA VAL A 7 3.17 4.24 -19.68
C VAL A 7 3.20 4.84 -18.28
N LYS A 8 2.04 5.01 -17.62
CA LYS A 8 1.96 5.48 -16.23
C LYS A 8 2.60 4.50 -15.25
N GLU A 9 2.41 3.19 -15.42
CA GLU A 9 3.09 2.14 -14.66
C GLU A 9 4.61 2.30 -14.79
N LYS A 10 5.15 2.41 -16.01
CA LYS A 10 6.59 2.61 -16.20
C LYS A 10 7.13 3.90 -15.58
N MET A 11 6.33 4.96 -15.57
CA MET A 11 6.73 6.24 -14.97
C MET A 11 6.61 6.25 -13.43
N ASN A 12 5.68 5.46 -12.88
CA ASN A 12 5.42 5.37 -11.44
C ASN A 12 6.00 4.10 -10.80
N THR A 13 6.69 3.24 -11.55
CA THR A 13 7.45 2.12 -10.97
C THR A 13 8.60 2.72 -10.17
N GLN A 14 8.39 2.89 -8.87
CA GLN A 14 9.43 3.24 -7.92
C GLN A 14 9.54 2.11 -6.91
N ASP A 15 10.76 1.75 -6.51
CA ASP A 15 11.04 0.65 -5.56
C ASP A 15 10.53 0.94 -4.12
N TYR A 16 9.72 1.98 -3.92
CA TYR A 16 9.21 2.38 -2.62
C TYR A 16 7.68 2.55 -2.63
N TRP A 17 7.00 1.88 -1.70
CA TRP A 17 5.55 1.99 -1.50
C TRP A 17 5.17 2.71 -0.19
N LEU A 18 6.14 3.12 0.63
CA LEU A 18 5.84 3.74 1.92
C LEU A 18 5.29 5.16 1.75
N PHE A 19 4.12 5.41 2.32
CA PHE A 19 3.48 6.72 2.41
C PHE A 19 3.19 7.10 3.85
N LYS A 20 3.20 8.40 4.15
CA LYS A 20 2.72 8.88 5.45
C LYS A 20 1.22 8.62 5.58
N GLY A 21 0.79 8.10 6.72
CA GLY A 21 -0.61 7.89 7.06
C GLY A 21 -1.16 6.52 6.69
N ILE A 22 -0.32 5.59 6.24
CA ILE A 22 -0.73 4.19 6.02
C ILE A 22 -0.46 3.34 7.26
N ILE A 23 -1.18 2.22 7.39
CA ILE A 23 -1.01 1.23 8.44
C ILE A 23 -0.19 0.05 7.91
N VAL A 24 0.91 -0.26 8.57
CA VAL A 24 1.83 -1.36 8.22
C VAL A 24 1.97 -2.35 9.36
N GLU A 25 2.26 -3.60 9.04
CA GLU A 25 2.62 -4.63 10.01
C GLU A 25 4.14 -4.90 9.95
N VAL A 26 4.79 -4.95 11.12
CA VAL A 26 6.25 -5.15 11.20
C VAL A 26 6.58 -6.64 11.16
N MET A 27 7.33 -7.07 10.15
CA MET A 27 7.67 -8.48 9.92
C MET A 27 9.11 -8.83 10.29
N SER A 28 9.97 -7.83 10.51
CA SER A 28 11.38 -8.09 10.78
C SER A 28 11.65 -8.78 12.11
N LYS A 29 12.42 -9.88 12.02
CA LYS A 29 12.87 -10.68 13.17
C LYS A 29 13.82 -9.90 14.08
N ALA A 30 14.54 -8.90 13.56
CA ALA A 30 15.42 -8.05 14.38
C ALA A 30 14.64 -7.21 15.41
N PHE A 31 13.34 -7.01 15.18
CA PHE A 31 12.44 -6.34 16.11
C PHE A 31 11.62 -7.31 16.97
N ALA A 32 11.78 -8.62 16.78
CA ALA A 32 11.09 -9.64 17.58
C ALA A 32 11.54 -9.60 19.05
N ASP A 33 12.85 -9.43 19.30
CA ASP A 33 13.41 -9.34 20.65
C ASP A 33 12.89 -8.14 21.45
N LYS A 34 12.38 -7.12 20.76
CA LYS A 34 11.78 -5.91 21.35
C LYS A 34 10.25 -5.97 21.40
N GLY A 35 9.63 -7.08 20.97
CA GLY A 35 8.19 -7.29 20.99
C GLY A 35 7.40 -6.56 19.89
N TYR A 36 8.07 -6.02 18.86
CA TYR A 36 7.40 -5.25 17.79
C TYR A 36 7.06 -6.07 16.55
N CYS A 37 7.53 -7.32 16.44
CA CYS A 37 7.15 -8.21 15.33
C CYS A 37 5.65 -8.53 15.40
N LYS A 38 4.96 -8.50 14.25
CA LYS A 38 3.50 -8.64 14.07
C LYS A 38 2.66 -7.55 14.75
N GLN A 39 3.28 -6.44 15.12
CA GLN A 39 2.56 -5.27 15.61
C GLN A 39 2.24 -4.34 14.45
N LYS A 40 1.05 -3.72 14.52
CA LYS A 40 0.59 -2.74 13.54
C LYS A 40 0.98 -1.34 13.95
N GLY A 41 1.43 -0.53 12.99
CA GLY A 41 1.86 0.85 13.22
C GLY A 41 1.39 1.79 12.12
N ILE A 42 1.26 3.07 12.45
CA ILE A 42 0.97 4.13 11.49
C ILE A 42 2.28 4.78 11.05
N VAL A 43 2.51 4.85 9.74
CA VAL A 43 3.68 5.55 9.18
C VAL A 43 3.51 7.05 9.37
N ARG A 44 4.24 7.63 10.34
CA ARG A 44 4.17 9.08 10.63
C ARG A 44 5.02 9.93 9.70
N LYS A 45 6.15 9.39 9.22
CA LYS A 45 7.10 10.08 8.35
C LYS A 45 7.95 9.03 7.63
N VAL A 46 8.14 9.21 6.32
CA VAL A 46 9.12 8.45 5.54
C VAL A 46 10.38 9.30 5.50
N ILE A 47 11.51 8.76 5.95
CA ILE A 47 12.78 9.46 6.08
C ILE A 47 13.85 8.58 5.47
N ASP A 48 14.72 9.17 4.65
CA ASP A 48 15.77 8.43 3.94
C ASP A 48 16.91 7.97 4.89
N LYS A 49 17.21 8.74 5.96
CA LYS A 49 18.28 8.44 6.93
C LYS A 49 17.96 9.02 8.33
N TYR A 50 17.81 8.20 9.39
CA TYR A 50 18.19 8.39 10.83
C TYR A 50 17.46 7.44 11.84
N HIS A 51 17.99 7.37 13.08
CA HIS A 51 17.87 6.35 14.16
C HIS A 51 16.51 6.08 14.88
N VAL A 52 15.35 6.49 14.37
CA VAL A 52 14.06 6.10 14.99
C VAL A 52 13.56 4.84 14.31
N LEU A 53 13.25 3.78 15.08
CA LEU A 53 12.90 2.40 14.65
C LEU A 53 12.77 2.26 13.12
N ARG A 54 13.92 2.03 12.48
CA ARG A 54 14.04 1.97 11.03
C ARG A 54 13.63 0.57 10.59
N ALA A 55 12.44 0.44 10.02
CA ALA A 55 12.04 -0.74 9.28
C ALA A 55 12.20 -0.43 7.79
N ASP A 56 12.93 -1.28 7.08
CA ASP A 56 13.00 -1.20 5.62
C ASP A 56 11.68 -1.67 4.99
N HIS A 57 11.49 -1.37 3.71
CA HIS A 57 10.36 -1.85 2.92
C HIS A 57 10.18 -3.37 3.07
N ASP A 58 11.27 -4.13 2.91
CA ASP A 58 11.29 -5.59 2.97
C ASP A 58 10.94 -6.15 4.36
N GLU A 59 10.90 -5.27 5.38
CA GLU A 59 10.60 -5.61 6.77
C GLU A 59 9.14 -5.33 7.16
N LEU A 60 8.33 -4.85 6.22
CA LEU A 60 6.95 -4.40 6.43
C LEU A 60 5.98 -5.10 5.47
N GLU A 61 4.77 -5.39 5.95
CA GLU A 61 3.68 -5.90 5.13
C GLU A 61 2.52 -4.89 5.10
N THR A 62 1.87 -4.77 3.95
CA THR A 62 0.67 -3.94 3.78
C THR A 62 -0.50 -4.51 4.57
N VAL A 63 -1.23 -3.66 5.29
CA VAL A 63 -2.47 -4.09 5.95
C VAL A 63 -3.66 -3.85 5.04
N ILE A 64 -4.44 -4.89 4.77
CA ILE A 64 -5.69 -4.78 3.99
C ILE A 64 -6.86 -4.57 4.96
N PRO A 65 -7.66 -3.49 4.82
CA PRO A 65 -8.83 -3.27 5.66
C PRO A 65 -9.94 -4.27 5.34
N GLN A 66 -10.83 -4.57 6.29
CA GLN A 66 -12.02 -5.39 5.99
C GLN A 66 -13.00 -4.65 5.08
N ILE A 67 -13.37 -3.39 5.38
CA ILE A 67 -14.26 -2.54 4.54
C ILE A 67 -14.01 -1.05 4.88
N GLU A 68 -12.92 -0.46 4.41
CA GLU A 68 -12.61 0.97 4.62
C GLU A 68 -11.82 1.56 3.43
N GLY A 69 -11.50 2.85 3.53
CA GLY A 69 -10.61 3.53 2.58
C GLY A 69 -9.18 2.96 2.61
N LEU A 70 -8.58 2.88 1.44
CA LEU A 70 -7.20 2.47 1.22
C LEU A 70 -6.52 3.45 0.26
N VAL A 71 -5.21 3.37 0.17
CA VAL A 71 -4.43 4.08 -0.84
C VAL A 71 -3.76 3.05 -1.75
N ILE A 72 -3.71 3.37 -3.03
CA ILE A 72 -2.90 2.62 -3.98
C ILE A 72 -1.45 3.06 -3.78
N VAL A 73 -0.59 2.12 -3.39
CA VAL A 73 0.80 2.43 -3.02
C VAL A 73 1.79 2.16 -4.15
N ASN A 74 1.35 1.52 -5.24
CA ASN A 74 2.19 1.23 -6.40
C ASN A 74 1.41 1.26 -7.73
N GLY A 75 2.12 1.17 -8.85
CA GLY A 75 1.54 1.08 -10.20
C GLY A 75 0.96 2.40 -10.75
N ALA A 76 0.16 2.32 -11.83
CA ALA A 76 -0.34 3.50 -12.57
C ALA A 76 -1.16 4.49 -11.73
N TYR A 77 -1.72 4.03 -10.60
CA TYR A 77 -2.62 4.81 -9.76
C TYR A 77 -2.02 5.12 -8.38
N GLN A 78 -0.71 4.96 -8.22
CA GLN A 78 0.01 5.28 -6.98
C GLN A 78 -0.40 6.65 -6.41
N GLY A 79 -0.63 6.69 -5.10
CA GLY A 79 -1.09 7.86 -4.35
C GLY A 79 -2.59 8.14 -4.45
N SER A 80 -3.35 7.37 -5.24
CA SER A 80 -4.80 7.54 -5.32
C SER A 80 -5.49 6.94 -4.10
N ASN A 81 -6.39 7.70 -3.48
CA ASN A 81 -7.31 7.17 -2.50
C ASN A 81 -8.33 6.28 -3.20
N ALA A 82 -8.66 5.16 -2.60
CA ALA A 82 -9.61 4.21 -3.13
C ALA A 82 -10.37 3.52 -1.99
N ARG A 83 -11.42 2.81 -2.35
CA ARG A 83 -12.21 1.99 -1.44
C ARG A 83 -12.16 0.55 -1.87
N LEU A 84 -12.00 -0.34 -0.89
CA LEU A 84 -12.08 -1.77 -1.11
C LEU A 84 -13.53 -2.19 -1.43
N LEU A 85 -13.72 -2.93 -2.51
CA LEU A 85 -15.02 -3.50 -2.89
C LEU A 85 -15.09 -5.02 -2.67
N GLY A 86 -13.95 -5.69 -2.68
CA GLY A 86 -13.85 -7.12 -2.45
C GLY A 86 -12.41 -7.61 -2.53
N VAL A 87 -12.17 -8.82 -2.04
CA VAL A 87 -10.87 -9.48 -2.03
C VAL A 87 -11.01 -10.88 -2.60
N ASP A 88 -9.98 -11.32 -3.33
CA ASP A 88 -9.84 -12.67 -3.87
C ASP A 88 -8.57 -13.27 -3.26
N ASN A 89 -8.76 -14.07 -2.21
CA ASN A 89 -7.65 -14.70 -1.48
C ASN A 89 -6.94 -15.79 -2.30
N ASP A 90 -7.63 -16.40 -3.28
CA ASP A 90 -7.02 -17.44 -4.11
C ASP A 90 -6.04 -16.83 -5.12
N LYS A 91 -6.28 -15.58 -5.52
CA LYS A 91 -5.43 -14.82 -6.45
C LYS A 91 -4.58 -13.75 -5.80
N PHE A 92 -4.63 -13.60 -4.47
CA PHE A 92 -3.92 -12.57 -3.71
C PHE A 92 -4.14 -11.15 -4.26
N CYS A 93 -5.36 -10.85 -4.72
CA CYS A 93 -5.69 -9.56 -5.31
C CYS A 93 -7.04 -9.03 -4.82
N ALA A 94 -7.24 -7.73 -4.98
CA ALA A 94 -8.41 -7.01 -4.53
C ALA A 94 -9.13 -6.31 -5.69
N LYS A 95 -10.42 -6.06 -5.48
CA LYS A 95 -11.21 -5.16 -6.30
C LYS A 95 -11.38 -3.84 -5.56
N THR A 96 -10.91 -2.76 -6.16
CA THR A 96 -10.92 -1.42 -5.55
C THR A 96 -11.59 -0.39 -6.47
N LYS A 97 -12.09 0.69 -5.89
CA LYS A 97 -12.63 1.84 -6.63
C LYS A 97 -11.91 3.10 -6.20
N ILE A 98 -11.28 3.79 -7.15
CA ILE A 98 -10.63 5.08 -6.89
C ILE A 98 -11.69 6.10 -6.49
N GLU A 99 -11.40 6.84 -5.43
CA GLU A 99 -12.22 7.90 -4.89
C GLU A 99 -11.45 9.22 -4.99
N LYS A 100 -12.11 10.23 -5.59
CA LYS A 100 -11.57 11.59 -5.79
C LYS A 100 -10.43 11.65 -6.82
N GLY A 101 -10.17 12.87 -7.30
CA GLY A 101 -9.11 13.14 -8.29
C GLY A 101 -9.50 12.80 -9.73
N VAL A 102 -8.51 12.78 -10.63
CA VAL A 102 -8.72 12.67 -12.09
C VAL A 102 -9.31 11.31 -12.51
N ASN A 103 -9.10 10.27 -11.70
CA ASN A 103 -9.59 8.91 -11.96
C ASN A 103 -10.78 8.53 -11.06
N ASP A 104 -11.46 9.50 -10.46
CA ASP A 104 -12.60 9.24 -9.57
C ASP A 104 -13.65 8.34 -10.25
N GLY A 105 -14.13 7.34 -9.51
CA GLY A 105 -15.11 6.39 -10.02
C GLY A 105 -14.51 5.16 -10.70
N ARG A 106 -13.22 5.16 -11.06
CA ARG A 106 -12.58 4.05 -11.76
C ARG A 106 -12.51 2.81 -10.87
N VAL A 107 -12.87 1.65 -11.42
CA VAL A 107 -12.80 0.35 -10.73
C VAL A 107 -11.61 -0.44 -11.25
N LEU A 108 -10.74 -0.86 -10.33
CA LEU A 108 -9.64 -1.79 -10.58
C LEU A 108 -10.11 -3.17 -10.13
N ASN A 109 -10.25 -4.11 -11.07
CA ASN A 109 -10.86 -5.41 -10.79
C ASN A 109 -9.93 -6.43 -10.12
N ALA A 110 -8.62 -6.27 -10.32
CA ALA A 110 -7.58 -7.13 -9.76
C ALA A 110 -6.34 -6.26 -9.57
N ILE A 111 -6.18 -5.71 -8.37
CA ILE A 111 -4.95 -5.05 -7.92
C ILE A 111 -4.29 -5.93 -6.85
N ASP A 112 -3.00 -6.13 -6.93
CA ASP A 112 -2.29 -7.01 -6.01
C ASP A 112 -2.29 -6.42 -4.60
N TYR A 113 -2.27 -7.28 -3.59
CA TYR A 113 -2.30 -6.87 -2.18
C TYR A 113 -1.12 -5.95 -1.81
N GLU A 114 0.06 -6.19 -2.39
CA GLU A 114 1.26 -5.38 -2.18
C GLU A 114 1.13 -3.95 -2.75
N ASP A 115 0.20 -3.75 -3.69
CA ASP A 115 -0.03 -2.46 -4.34
C ASP A 115 -1.12 -1.62 -3.65
N ILE A 116 -1.71 -2.11 -2.55
CA ILE A 116 -2.73 -1.41 -1.78
C ILE A 116 -2.45 -1.44 -0.28
N CYS A 117 -2.77 -0.36 0.42
CA CYS A 117 -2.55 -0.29 1.87
C CYS A 117 -3.68 0.45 2.60
N LYS A 118 -4.03 -0.02 3.79
CA LYS A 118 -5.01 0.64 4.67
C LYS A 118 -4.53 2.05 5.03
N LEU A 119 -5.42 3.02 4.86
CA LEU A 119 -5.22 4.37 5.38
C LEU A 119 -5.63 4.45 6.86
N ALA A 120 -4.91 5.25 7.64
CA ALA A 120 -5.18 5.51 9.06
C ALA A 120 -6.28 6.55 9.28
#